data_AF-A0A972W167-F1
#
_entry.id   AF-A0A972W167-F1
#
_cell.length_a   1.000
_cell.length_b   1.000
_cell.length_c   1.000
_cell.angle_alpha   90.00
_cell.angle_beta   90.00
_cell.angle_gamma   90.00
#
_symmetry.space_group_name_H-M   'P 1'
#
loop_
_entity.id
_entity.type
_entity.pdbx_description
1 polymer ?
#
loop_
_entity_poly.entity_id
_entity_poly.type
_entity_poly.pdbx_seq_one_letter_code
_entity_poly.pdbx_strand_id
1 'polypeptide(L)'
;MRFLSWDIGIKNLAYNVIDYQSDKEDPYVIQNWGIINLIDDTDEVADNAVKYIVCDGQLKTGKACGQKSKYIKGDNRYIGYCTKHGNEQQQIHNNLVPVKSKMKCVYQMTKKMETINCNKVGYWLKEDNPYMCYCQTHLKQIKKQDIDDNKTTEYYMDPKRAGKVKQYNIKDLSVILFKELKKYNDIFLNVNAIIIENQPVFKNPTMKSIQMLLYSYFVINGLMKNTVGDITFFNAGKKLEAFTGNHQIAKDKFGHIKSEYKQTKNSSVLFCKEMIKDNQQQWHTYLNAQPKQDDLADTFLMNCCYVNDTYLKNIETIKRKQLASEKRLLKEETIKLKKETKKLKEQNQKLISVDDTKILEISQN
;
A
#
# COMPACT_ATOMS: atom_id res chain seq x y z
N MET A 1 -20.88 -6.73 -11.19
CA MET A 1 -19.48 -6.92 -11.64
C MET A 1 -18.55 -6.64 -10.49
N ARG A 2 -17.47 -7.38 -10.32
CA ARG A 2 -16.59 -7.31 -9.14
C ARG A 2 -15.25 -6.68 -9.46
N PHE A 3 -14.76 -5.78 -8.63
CA PHE A 3 -13.50 -5.07 -8.81
C PHE A 3 -12.67 -5.10 -7.53
N LEU A 4 -11.35 -5.18 -7.67
CA LEU A 4 -10.39 -5.19 -6.56
C LEU A 4 -9.36 -4.10 -6.78
N SER A 5 -9.20 -3.18 -5.83
CA SER A 5 -8.19 -2.13 -5.87
C SER A 5 -7.14 -2.28 -4.78
N TRP A 6 -5.92 -1.78 -5.03
CA TRP A 6 -4.77 -1.86 -4.13
C TRP A 6 -4.02 -0.53 -4.01
N ASP A 7 -3.87 -0.04 -2.78
CA ASP A 7 -2.91 1.01 -2.39
C ASP A 7 -1.69 0.31 -1.77
N ILE A 8 -0.51 0.66 -2.27
CA ILE A 8 0.72 -0.08 -2.03
C ILE A 8 1.68 0.75 -1.18
N GLY A 9 1.85 0.32 0.07
CA GLY A 9 2.97 0.68 0.91
C GLY A 9 4.07 -0.40 0.93
N ILE A 10 5.25 -0.04 1.45
CA ILE A 10 6.32 -1.03 1.72
C ILE A 10 5.85 -2.04 2.79
N LYS A 11 5.16 -1.55 3.81
CA LYS A 11 4.78 -2.35 4.99
C LYS A 11 3.36 -2.88 4.93
N ASN A 12 2.47 -2.08 4.35
CA ASN A 12 1.04 -2.31 4.41
C ASN A 12 0.50 -2.22 3.00
N LEU A 13 -0.38 -3.14 2.65
CA LEU A 13 -1.16 -3.12 1.43
C LEU A 13 -2.62 -2.94 1.81
N ALA A 14 -3.19 -1.79 1.50
CA ALA A 14 -4.63 -1.63 1.62
C ALA A 14 -5.30 -2.18 0.36
N TYR A 15 -6.46 -2.82 0.53
CA TYR A 15 -7.23 -3.34 -0.58
C TYR A 15 -8.72 -3.12 -0.38
N ASN A 16 -9.46 -2.97 -1.46
CA ASN A 16 -10.92 -2.90 -1.41
C ASN A 16 -11.54 -3.72 -2.54
N VAL A 17 -12.54 -4.53 -2.21
CA VAL A 17 -13.33 -5.33 -3.15
C VAL A 17 -14.75 -4.77 -3.19
N ILE A 18 -15.22 -4.38 -4.37
CA ILE A 18 -16.60 -3.92 -4.58
C ILE A 18 -17.32 -4.76 -5.63
N ASP A 19 -18.63 -4.86 -5.47
CA ASP A 19 -19.55 -5.25 -6.52
C ASP A 19 -20.27 -4.00 -7.05
N TYR A 20 -20.11 -3.74 -8.34
CA TYR A 20 -20.88 -2.74 -9.07
C TYR A 20 -22.23 -3.32 -9.54
N GLN A 21 -23.32 -2.62 -9.19
CA GLN A 21 -24.72 -2.96 -9.47
C GLN A 21 -25.39 -1.78 -10.19
N SER A 22 -25.49 -1.87 -11.52
CA SER A 22 -25.91 -0.74 -12.38
C SER A 22 -27.36 -0.28 -12.19
N ASP A 23 -28.18 -1.11 -11.56
CA ASP A 23 -29.61 -0.92 -11.32
C ASP A 23 -29.92 -0.19 -10.00
N LYS A 24 -28.90 0.07 -9.17
CA LYS A 24 -29.06 0.74 -7.88
C LYS A 24 -28.61 2.19 -7.92
N GLU A 25 -29.29 3.01 -7.10
CA GLU A 25 -28.95 4.42 -6.88
C GLU A 25 -27.55 4.57 -6.25
N ASP A 26 -27.20 3.70 -5.31
CA ASP A 26 -25.83 3.50 -4.84
C ASP A 26 -25.28 2.19 -5.42
N PRO A 27 -24.57 2.27 -6.56
CA PRO A 27 -24.20 1.09 -7.31
C PRO A 27 -22.97 0.39 -6.74
N TYR A 28 -22.31 0.93 -5.71
CA TYR A 28 -21.00 0.46 -5.24
C TYR A 28 -21.11 -0.31 -3.93
N VAL A 29 -21.23 -1.64 -3.97
CA VAL A 29 -21.38 -2.46 -2.75
C VAL A 29 -20.04 -3.06 -2.31
N ILE A 30 -19.50 -2.64 -1.17
CA ILE A 30 -18.24 -3.17 -0.62
C ILE A 30 -18.45 -4.60 -0.10
N GLN A 31 -17.66 -5.54 -0.63
CA GLN A 31 -17.65 -6.95 -0.25
C GLN A 31 -16.53 -7.26 0.77
N ASN A 32 -15.38 -6.62 0.61
CA ASN A 32 -14.25 -6.81 1.52
C ASN A 32 -13.35 -5.56 1.50
N TRP A 33 -12.78 -5.22 2.64
CA TRP A 33 -11.95 -4.03 2.79
C TRP A 33 -10.98 -4.26 3.94
N GLY A 34 -9.69 -4.04 3.69
CA GLY A 34 -8.71 -4.34 4.71
C GLY A 34 -7.31 -3.87 4.40
N ILE A 35 -6.41 -4.19 5.32
CA ILE A 35 -4.99 -3.91 5.23
C ILE A 35 -4.23 -5.21 5.52
N ILE A 36 -3.35 -5.59 4.61
CA ILE A 36 -2.39 -6.68 4.81
C ILE A 36 -1.08 -6.06 5.29
N ASN A 37 -0.63 -6.47 6.47
CA ASN A 37 0.69 -6.11 6.98
C ASN A 37 1.72 -7.13 6.47
N LEU A 38 2.75 -6.66 5.78
CA LEU A 38 3.86 -7.46 5.24
C LEU A 38 5.04 -7.58 6.21
N ILE A 39 4.94 -6.94 7.37
CA ILE A 39 5.97 -6.97 8.39
C ILE A 39 5.29 -7.32 9.70
N ASP A 40 5.60 -8.50 10.22
CA ASP A 40 5.18 -8.89 11.55
C ASP A 40 5.66 -7.84 12.58
N ASP A 41 4.68 -7.23 13.26
CA ASP A 41 4.91 -6.53 14.53
C ASP A 41 5.13 -7.54 15.67
N THR A 42 4.93 -8.85 15.42
CA THR A 42 5.36 -9.92 16.32
C THR A 42 6.86 -10.12 16.16
N ASP A 43 7.63 -9.32 16.90
CA ASP A 43 8.57 -9.72 17.95
C ASP A 43 9.26 -11.11 17.95
N GLU A 44 9.19 -11.97 16.94
CA GLU A 44 9.95 -13.23 16.91
C GLU A 44 11.38 -13.07 16.36
N VAL A 45 11.74 -11.86 15.93
CA VAL A 45 13.15 -11.46 15.74
C VAL A 45 13.61 -10.47 16.84
N ALA A 46 12.77 -10.27 17.87
CA ALA A 46 13.07 -9.40 19.01
C ALA A 46 13.77 -10.13 20.18
N ASP A 47 14.23 -11.37 19.99
CA ASP A 47 15.12 -12.02 20.97
C ASP A 47 16.50 -11.36 21.10
N ASN A 48 16.79 -10.34 20.27
CA ASN A 48 17.93 -9.44 20.43
C ASN A 48 17.54 -8.00 20.85
N ALA A 49 16.35 -7.79 21.40
CA ALA A 49 15.98 -6.52 22.04
C ALA A 49 16.77 -6.36 23.34
N VAL A 50 17.85 -5.56 23.28
CA VAL A 50 18.71 -5.15 24.39
C VAL A 50 17.97 -5.05 25.73
N LYS A 51 18.39 -5.88 26.69
CA LYS A 51 18.07 -5.72 28.12
C LYS A 51 18.59 -4.35 28.56
N TYR A 52 17.70 -3.39 28.77
CA TYR A 52 18.04 -2.15 29.45
C TYR A 52 18.55 -2.49 30.86
N ILE A 53 19.57 -1.77 31.33
CA ILE A 53 20.00 -1.91 32.72
C ILE A 53 18.92 -1.31 33.62
N VAL A 54 18.38 -2.18 34.46
CA VAL A 54 17.36 -1.87 35.45
C VAL A 54 18.00 -1.20 36.65
N CYS A 55 17.19 -0.46 37.39
CA CYS A 55 17.62 0.26 38.56
C CYS A 55 17.91 -0.71 39.71
N ASP A 56 19.11 -0.61 40.27
CA ASP A 56 19.63 -1.39 41.39
C ASP A 56 19.21 -0.83 42.77
N GLY A 57 18.40 0.23 42.78
CA GLY A 57 17.87 0.80 44.02
C GLY A 57 16.71 -0.04 44.58
N GLN A 58 16.43 0.15 45.87
CA GLN A 58 15.27 -0.45 46.54
C GLN A 58 14.16 0.58 46.74
N LEU A 59 12.91 0.14 46.57
CA LEU A 59 11.74 0.92 46.96
C LEU A 59 11.67 1.03 48.48
N LYS A 60 10.91 2.01 48.99
CA LYS A 60 10.66 2.17 50.44
C LYS A 60 10.08 0.93 51.11
N THR A 61 9.50 0.03 50.33
CA THR A 61 8.93 -1.26 50.77
C THR A 61 9.97 -2.39 50.85
N GLY A 62 11.26 -2.12 50.60
CA GLY A 62 12.34 -3.11 50.58
C GLY A 62 12.42 -3.94 49.28
N LYS A 63 11.48 -3.78 48.34
CA LYS A 63 11.49 -4.47 47.04
C LYS A 63 12.44 -3.79 46.04
N ALA A 64 13.02 -4.56 45.12
CA ALA A 64 13.85 -4.02 44.03
C ALA A 64 13.06 -3.04 43.15
N CYS A 65 13.70 -1.96 42.69
CA CYS A 65 13.05 -0.88 41.96
C CYS A 65 12.55 -1.28 40.57
N GLY A 66 13.37 -2.00 39.80
CA GLY A 66 13.03 -2.50 38.46
C GLY A 66 12.83 -1.42 37.37
N GLN A 67 12.89 -0.13 37.71
CA GLN A 67 12.73 0.97 36.76
C GLN A 67 13.93 1.10 35.82
N LYS A 68 13.73 1.65 34.62
CA LYS A 68 14.83 1.90 33.67
C LYS A 68 15.85 2.89 34.24
N SER A 69 17.13 2.53 34.21
CA SER A 69 18.21 3.39 34.71
C SER A 69 18.44 4.64 33.86
N LYS A 70 18.74 5.76 34.52
CA LYS A 70 19.11 7.06 33.95
C LYS A 70 20.54 7.46 34.28
N TYR A 71 21.14 6.81 35.26
CA TYR A 71 22.52 6.95 35.69
C TYR A 71 23.15 5.57 35.83
N ILE A 72 24.46 5.47 35.64
CA ILE A 72 25.25 4.23 35.85
C ILE A 72 26.51 4.56 36.64
N LYS A 73 27.05 3.59 37.37
CA LYS A 73 28.35 3.74 38.02
C LYS A 73 29.46 3.78 36.95
N GLY A 74 30.37 4.74 37.04
CA GLY A 74 31.46 4.94 36.08
C GLY A 74 32.53 3.85 36.14
N ASP A 75 32.71 3.25 37.33
CA ASP A 75 33.58 2.12 37.66
C ASP A 75 32.91 0.76 37.41
N ASN A 76 31.59 0.67 37.60
CA ASN A 76 30.83 -0.55 37.32
C ASN A 76 29.51 -0.23 36.62
N ARG A 77 29.52 -0.35 35.30
CA ARG A 77 28.39 0.04 34.46
C ARG A 77 27.23 -0.97 34.51
N TYR A 78 27.39 -2.14 35.12
CA TYR A 78 26.27 -3.07 35.35
C TYR A 78 25.30 -2.59 36.44
N ILE A 79 25.74 -1.63 37.26
CA ILE A 79 24.93 -1.03 38.32
C ILE A 79 24.36 0.30 37.79
N GLY A 80 23.02 0.33 37.64
CA GLY A 80 22.30 1.50 37.16
C GLY A 80 21.29 2.01 38.18
N TYR A 81 20.97 3.30 38.11
CA TYR A 81 19.97 3.93 38.95
C TYR A 81 18.99 4.75 38.11
N CYS A 82 17.70 4.67 38.42
CA CYS A 82 16.66 5.54 37.84
C CYS A 82 16.91 7.00 38.26
N THR A 83 16.12 7.97 37.77
CA THR A 83 16.35 9.38 38.11
C THR A 83 16.37 9.61 39.63
N LYS A 84 15.41 8.99 40.33
CA LYS A 84 15.25 9.13 41.77
C LYS A 84 16.43 8.53 42.53
N HIS A 85 16.69 7.23 42.35
CA HIS A 85 17.79 6.55 43.04
C HIS A 85 19.15 7.08 42.60
N GLY A 86 19.31 7.57 41.37
CA GLY A 86 20.56 8.17 40.91
C GLY A 86 20.88 9.46 41.64
N ASN A 87 19.88 10.30 41.91
CA ASN A 87 20.07 11.52 42.70
C ASN A 87 20.36 11.22 44.18
N GLU A 88 19.74 10.17 44.75
CA GLU A 88 20.03 9.70 46.11
C GLU A 88 21.46 9.14 46.21
N GLN A 89 21.90 8.38 45.20
CA GLN A 89 23.24 7.78 45.14
C GLN A 89 24.34 8.79 44.75
N GLN A 90 24.01 9.89 44.06
CA GLN A 90 24.95 10.98 43.76
C GLN A 90 25.48 11.66 45.04
N GLN A 91 24.70 11.62 46.13
CA GLN A 91 25.15 12.14 47.43
C GLN A 91 26.17 11.23 48.12
N ILE A 92 26.25 9.95 47.70
CA ILE A 92 27.08 8.90 48.32
C ILE A 92 28.27 8.53 47.41
N HIS A 93 28.11 8.66 46.09
CA HIS A 93 29.08 8.24 45.08
C HIS A 93 29.27 9.32 44.01
N ASN A 94 30.49 9.89 43.94
CA ASN A 94 30.87 10.91 42.96
C ASN A 94 31.04 10.38 41.52
N ASN A 95 30.78 9.10 41.24
CA ASN A 95 31.10 8.46 39.97
C ASN A 95 29.86 8.03 39.15
N LEU A 96 28.73 8.74 39.26
CA LEU A 96 27.54 8.41 38.47
C LEU A 96 27.49 9.16 37.14
N VAL A 97 27.41 8.42 36.03
CA VAL A 97 27.38 8.95 34.66
C VAL A 97 25.96 8.90 34.10
N PRO A 98 25.43 10.00 33.53
CA PRO A 98 24.10 10.01 32.91
C PRO A 98 24.03 9.12 31.66
N VAL A 99 22.99 8.30 31.56
CA VAL A 99 22.67 7.44 30.40
C VAL A 99 22.06 8.25 29.23
N LYS A 100 21.89 9.57 29.39
CA LYS A 100 21.19 10.46 28.44
C LYS A 100 22.04 10.95 27.26
N SER A 101 23.35 10.75 27.24
CA SER A 101 24.20 11.21 26.14
C SER A 101 24.51 10.08 25.16
N LYS A 102 24.50 10.41 23.86
CA LYS A 102 25.00 9.55 22.78
C LYS A 102 26.33 8.94 23.23
N MET A 103 26.43 7.62 23.37
CA MET A 103 27.66 6.99 23.84
C MET A 103 28.81 7.35 22.91
N LYS A 104 29.93 7.81 23.45
CA LYS A 104 31.12 8.12 22.64
C LYS A 104 31.87 6.84 22.34
N CYS A 105 32.44 6.79 21.14
CA CYS A 105 33.34 5.73 20.72
C CYS A 105 34.50 5.63 21.72
N VAL A 106 34.75 4.43 22.26
CA VAL A 106 35.77 4.21 23.30
C VAL A 106 37.17 3.97 22.72
N TYR A 107 37.30 3.99 21.40
CA TYR A 107 38.59 3.78 20.74
C TYR A 107 39.58 4.89 21.11
N GLN A 108 40.75 4.48 21.58
CA GLN A 108 41.86 5.35 21.93
C GLN A 108 42.79 5.54 20.73
N MET A 109 43.23 6.77 20.53
CA MET A 109 44.15 7.17 19.47
C MET A 109 45.34 7.87 20.09
N THR A 110 46.54 7.57 19.61
CA THR A 110 47.75 8.31 20.02
C THR A 110 47.90 9.56 19.16
N LYS A 111 47.95 10.73 19.79
CA LYS A 111 48.22 12.02 19.11
C LYS A 111 49.21 12.80 19.94
N LYS A 112 50.36 13.17 19.34
CA LYS A 112 51.43 13.94 20.02
C LYS A 112 51.85 13.31 21.38
N MET A 113 52.11 12.01 21.40
CA MET A 113 52.48 11.24 22.60
C MET A 113 51.42 11.15 23.72
N GLU A 114 50.22 11.70 23.52
CA GLU A 114 49.10 11.56 24.45
C GLU A 114 48.03 10.59 23.90
N THR A 115 47.39 9.86 24.81
CA THR A 115 46.28 8.95 24.50
C THR A 115 44.96 9.72 24.56
N ILE A 116 44.26 9.81 23.43
CA ILE A 116 43.01 10.58 23.30
C ILE A 116 41.87 9.64 22.87
N ASN A 117 40.72 9.77 23.53
CA ASN A 117 39.50 9.04 23.17
C ASN A 117 38.84 9.61 21.91
N CYS A 118 38.23 8.74 21.10
CA CYS A 118 37.47 9.16 19.94
C CYS A 118 36.25 10.02 20.33
N ASN A 119 36.12 11.19 19.69
CA ASN A 119 34.99 12.09 19.92
C ASN A 119 33.73 11.76 19.11
N LYS A 120 33.78 10.78 18.20
CA LYS A 120 32.61 10.33 17.44
C LYS A 120 31.69 9.52 18.33
N VAL A 121 30.42 9.51 18.00
CA VAL A 121 29.44 8.66 18.68
C VAL A 121 29.70 7.19 18.29
N GLY A 122 29.68 6.30 19.27
CA GLY A 122 29.74 4.86 19.09
C GLY A 122 28.33 4.29 18.90
N TYR A 123 28.15 3.50 17.84
CA TYR A 123 26.86 2.90 17.48
C TYR A 123 26.89 1.38 17.47
N TRP A 124 28.08 0.79 17.66
CA TRP A 124 28.30 -0.65 17.64
C TRP A 124 28.80 -1.08 19.00
N LEU A 125 28.01 -1.86 19.70
CA LEU A 125 28.22 -2.32 21.06
C LEU A 125 28.87 -3.69 21.00
N LYS A 126 29.88 -3.91 21.86
CA LYS A 126 30.45 -5.23 22.09
C LYS A 126 29.42 -6.12 22.79
N GLU A 127 29.29 -7.38 22.40
CA GLU A 127 28.29 -8.30 22.96
C GLU A 127 28.48 -8.54 24.46
N ASP A 128 29.71 -8.85 24.87
CA ASP A 128 30.11 -9.11 26.26
C ASP A 128 30.22 -7.83 27.10
N ASN A 129 30.24 -6.65 26.46
CA ASN A 129 30.30 -5.37 27.15
C ASN A 129 29.62 -4.26 26.33
N PRO A 130 28.29 -4.09 26.48
CA PRO A 130 27.52 -3.07 25.77
C PRO A 130 27.98 -1.62 26.00
N TYR A 131 28.87 -1.40 26.97
CA TYR A 131 29.47 -0.11 27.27
C TYR A 131 30.75 0.20 26.50
N MET A 132 31.31 -0.81 25.82
CA MET A 132 32.37 -0.68 24.84
C MET A 132 31.70 -0.51 23.48
N CYS A 133 31.54 0.76 23.08
CA CYS A 133 30.91 1.08 21.81
C CYS A 133 31.89 1.77 20.85
N TYR A 134 31.70 1.51 19.55
CA TYR A 134 32.61 1.97 18.52
C TYR A 134 31.85 2.67 17.39
N CYS A 135 32.48 3.69 16.81
CA CYS A 135 31.98 4.27 15.56
C CYS A 135 32.27 3.28 14.41
N GLN A 136 31.57 3.42 13.28
CA GLN A 136 31.74 2.51 12.13
C GLN A 136 33.20 2.34 11.70
N THR A 137 33.97 3.44 11.70
CA THR A 137 35.37 3.44 11.27
C THR A 137 36.25 2.62 12.22
N HIS A 138 36.11 2.84 13.53
CA HIS A 138 36.95 2.16 14.52
C HIS A 138 36.50 0.71 14.78
N LEU A 139 35.22 0.38 14.58
CA LEU A 139 34.79 -1.02 14.56
C LEU A 139 35.53 -1.82 13.49
N LYS A 140 35.71 -1.27 12.27
CA LYS A 140 36.44 -1.95 11.20
C LYS A 140 37.91 -2.20 11.58
N GLN A 141 38.54 -1.25 12.26
CA GLN A 141 39.92 -1.40 12.73
C GLN A 141 40.02 -2.48 13.80
N ILE A 142 39.11 -2.49 14.75
CA ILE A 142 39.09 -3.49 15.83
C ILE A 142 38.77 -4.87 15.29
N LYS A 143 37.79 -5.03 14.40
CA LYS A 143 37.49 -6.34 13.79
C LYS A 143 38.69 -6.89 13.03
N LYS A 144 39.49 -6.03 12.39
CA LYS A 144 40.74 -6.44 11.76
C LYS A 144 41.75 -6.93 12.81
N GLN A 145 41.93 -6.17 13.89
CA GLN A 145 42.82 -6.53 14.99
C GLN A 145 42.36 -7.81 15.74
N ASP A 146 41.06 -7.99 15.95
CA ASP A 146 40.48 -9.19 16.55
C ASP A 146 40.74 -10.42 15.66
N ILE A 147 40.65 -10.28 14.33
CA ILE A 147 41.04 -11.34 13.39
C ILE A 147 42.54 -11.65 13.51
N ASP A 148 43.40 -10.63 13.52
CA ASP A 148 44.85 -10.80 13.64
C ASP A 148 45.23 -11.46 15.00
N ASP A 149 44.45 -11.22 16.05
CA ASP A 149 44.61 -11.77 17.40
C ASP A 149 43.87 -13.12 17.63
N ASN A 150 43.21 -13.71 16.61
CA ASN A 150 42.35 -14.90 16.73
C ASN A 150 41.22 -14.78 17.80
N LYS A 151 40.63 -13.60 17.94
CA LYS A 151 39.49 -13.33 18.85
C LYS A 151 38.16 -13.36 18.09
N THR A 152 37.16 -14.03 18.66
CA THR A 152 35.79 -14.09 18.13
C THR A 152 34.86 -13.12 18.86
N THR A 153 35.22 -11.84 18.88
CA THR A 153 34.39 -10.82 19.53
C THR A 153 33.23 -10.41 18.62
N GLU A 154 32.00 -10.56 19.10
CA GLU A 154 30.82 -10.07 18.39
C GLU A 154 30.45 -8.63 18.76
N TYR A 155 29.86 -7.93 17.78
CA TYR A 155 29.44 -6.55 17.92
C TYR A 155 28.08 -6.35 17.25
N TYR A 156 27.16 -5.67 17.93
CA TYR A 156 25.81 -5.40 17.43
C TYR A 156 25.52 -3.90 17.40
N MET A 157 24.59 -3.48 16.53
CA MET A 157 24.24 -2.07 16.39
C MET A 157 23.26 -1.62 17.49
N ASP A 158 23.42 -0.40 18.00
CA ASP A 158 22.50 0.21 18.98
C ASP A 158 21.05 0.08 18.49
N PRO A 159 20.15 -0.58 19.23
CA PRO A 159 18.76 -0.79 18.83
C PRO A 159 18.00 0.49 18.51
N LYS A 160 18.33 1.62 19.16
CA LYS A 160 17.72 2.93 18.87
C LYS A 160 18.02 3.40 17.44
N ARG A 161 19.09 2.88 16.82
CA ARG A 161 19.42 3.08 15.42
C ARG A 161 19.05 1.90 14.53
N ALA A 162 19.04 0.67 15.04
CA ALA A 162 18.51 -0.48 14.31
C ALA A 162 17.06 -0.24 13.86
N GLY A 163 16.23 0.40 14.71
CA GLY A 163 14.87 0.82 14.36
C GLY A 163 14.78 1.85 13.21
N LYS A 164 15.88 2.54 12.87
CA LYS A 164 15.95 3.46 11.71
C LYS A 164 16.54 2.80 10.45
N VAL A 165 17.13 1.61 10.56
CA VAL A 165 17.82 0.89 9.47
C VAL A 165 17.24 -0.52 9.34
N LYS A 166 15.91 -0.68 9.43
CA LYS A 166 15.27 -1.93 9.01
C LYS A 166 15.14 -1.87 7.48
N GLN A 167 16.23 -2.17 6.77
CA GLN A 167 16.21 -2.32 5.32
C GLN A 167 15.61 -3.68 5.02
N TYR A 168 14.33 -3.71 4.67
CA TYR A 168 13.66 -4.95 4.30
C TYR A 168 14.24 -5.46 2.98
N ASN A 169 14.74 -6.69 2.97
CA ASN A 169 15.16 -7.33 1.73
C ASN A 169 13.90 -7.60 0.89
N ILE A 170 13.94 -7.22 -0.39
CA ILE A 170 12.83 -7.44 -1.31
C ILE A 170 12.48 -8.92 -1.46
N LYS A 171 13.46 -9.82 -1.28
CA LYS A 171 13.25 -11.27 -1.27
C LYS A 171 12.34 -11.70 -0.12
N ASP A 172 12.56 -11.18 1.08
CA ASP A 172 11.78 -11.59 2.25
C ASP A 172 10.36 -11.00 2.18
N LEU A 173 10.26 -9.73 1.77
CA LEU A 173 8.98 -9.08 1.50
C LEU A 173 8.18 -9.81 0.42
N SER A 174 8.82 -10.31 -0.64
CA SER A 174 8.11 -11.02 -1.71
C SER A 174 7.56 -12.37 -1.24
N VAL A 175 8.30 -13.11 -0.42
CA VAL A 175 7.82 -14.35 0.18
C VAL A 175 6.62 -14.10 1.09
N ILE A 176 6.69 -13.09 1.96
CA ILE A 176 5.58 -12.73 2.85
C ILE A 176 4.37 -12.27 2.03
N LEU A 177 4.58 -11.37 1.06
CA LEU A 177 3.55 -10.89 0.15
C LEU A 177 2.78 -12.04 -0.49
N PHE A 178 3.47 -12.99 -1.13
CA PHE A 178 2.80 -14.09 -1.82
C PHE A 178 2.11 -15.05 -0.86
N LYS A 179 2.66 -15.27 0.35
CA LYS A 179 2.00 -16.06 1.39
C LYS A 179 0.70 -15.41 1.85
N GLU A 180 0.72 -14.10 2.13
CA GLU A 180 -0.48 -13.37 2.56
C GLU A 180 -1.53 -13.36 1.45
N LEU A 181 -1.17 -13.03 0.21
CA LEU A 181 -2.11 -13.02 -0.91
C LEU A 181 -2.78 -14.38 -1.13
N LYS A 182 -2.03 -15.48 -0.97
CA LYS A 182 -2.54 -16.85 -1.11
C LYS A 182 -3.68 -17.16 -0.13
N LYS A 183 -3.67 -16.58 1.08
CA LYS A 183 -4.73 -16.78 2.09
C LYS A 183 -6.10 -16.25 1.63
N TYR A 184 -6.11 -15.31 0.69
CA TYR A 184 -7.31 -14.61 0.23
C TYR A 184 -7.64 -14.92 -1.23
N ASN A 185 -7.13 -16.03 -1.78
CA ASN A 185 -7.34 -16.39 -3.19
C ASN A 185 -8.81 -16.41 -3.61
N ASP A 186 -9.69 -16.95 -2.77
CA ASP A 186 -11.12 -17.04 -3.05
C ASP A 186 -11.79 -15.66 -3.20
N ILE A 187 -11.18 -14.63 -2.61
CA ILE A 187 -11.66 -13.25 -2.63
C ILE A 187 -10.98 -12.47 -3.77
N PHE A 188 -9.66 -12.63 -3.94
CA PHE A 188 -8.88 -11.78 -4.84
C PHE A 188 -8.76 -12.28 -6.28
N LEU A 189 -8.97 -13.58 -6.52
CA LEU A 189 -8.75 -14.17 -7.85
C LEU A 189 -10.03 -14.33 -8.67
N ASN A 190 -11.19 -13.94 -8.17
CA ASN A 190 -12.46 -14.00 -8.91
C ASN A 190 -13.07 -12.59 -9.07
N VAL A 191 -12.45 -11.78 -9.93
CA VAL A 191 -12.81 -10.37 -10.14
C VAL A 191 -12.72 -9.98 -11.62
N ASN A 192 -13.54 -9.03 -12.05
CA ASN A 192 -13.54 -8.55 -13.43
C ASN A 192 -12.31 -7.69 -13.74
N ALA A 193 -11.83 -6.89 -12.80
CA ALA A 193 -10.56 -6.18 -12.94
C ALA A 193 -9.86 -5.94 -11.61
N ILE A 194 -8.53 -5.90 -11.66
CA ILE A 194 -7.65 -5.52 -10.56
C ILE A 194 -7.02 -4.16 -10.87
N ILE A 195 -7.17 -3.23 -9.94
CA ILE A 195 -6.72 -1.85 -10.07
C ILE A 195 -5.57 -1.65 -9.07
N ILE A 196 -4.36 -1.43 -9.58
CA ILE A 196 -3.17 -1.27 -8.74
C ILE A 196 -2.71 0.18 -8.80
N GLU A 197 -2.50 0.84 -7.67
CA GLU A 197 -1.95 2.20 -7.68
C GLU A 197 -0.57 2.24 -8.38
N ASN A 198 -0.38 3.21 -9.27
CA ASN A 198 0.88 3.38 -9.96
C ASN A 198 1.90 4.15 -9.12
N GLN A 199 2.88 3.44 -8.56
CA GLN A 199 3.94 4.03 -7.75
C GLN A 199 5.04 4.69 -8.61
N PRO A 200 5.55 5.88 -8.22
CA PRO A 200 6.61 6.58 -8.92
C PRO A 200 7.99 5.94 -8.65
N VAL A 201 8.67 5.53 -9.72
CA VAL A 201 9.96 4.81 -9.68
C VAL A 201 11.05 5.58 -8.91
N PHE A 202 11.20 6.88 -9.20
CA PHE A 202 12.30 7.69 -8.67
C PHE A 202 12.12 8.15 -7.21
N LYS A 203 10.90 8.06 -6.65
CA LYS A 203 10.64 8.49 -5.27
C LYS A 203 10.76 7.35 -4.27
N ASN A 204 10.33 6.14 -4.65
CA ASN A 204 10.45 4.96 -3.80
C ASN A 204 10.56 3.67 -4.62
N PRO A 205 11.78 3.23 -4.99
CA PRO A 205 11.99 2.06 -5.84
C PRO A 205 11.48 0.77 -5.19
N THR A 206 11.50 0.66 -3.85
CA THR A 206 10.97 -0.51 -3.14
C THR A 206 9.46 -0.65 -3.30
N MET A 207 8.68 0.44 -3.16
CA MET A 207 7.23 0.39 -3.41
C MET A 207 6.92 0.03 -4.86
N LYS A 208 7.77 0.46 -5.81
CA LYS A 208 7.65 0.04 -7.22
C LYS A 208 7.91 -1.46 -7.38
N SER A 209 8.89 -2.02 -6.69
CA SER A 209 9.13 -3.47 -6.72
C SER A 209 7.95 -4.25 -6.14
N ILE A 210 7.37 -3.80 -5.02
CA ILE A 210 6.16 -4.42 -4.44
C ILE A 210 4.97 -4.34 -5.41
N GLN A 211 4.76 -3.19 -6.07
CA GLN A 211 3.76 -3.04 -7.13
C GLN A 211 3.93 -4.12 -8.22
N MET A 212 5.17 -4.31 -8.70
CA MET A 212 5.43 -5.30 -9.76
C MET A 212 5.28 -6.73 -9.28
N LEU A 213 5.65 -7.05 -8.03
CA LEU A 213 5.43 -8.37 -7.45
C LEU A 213 3.93 -8.67 -7.31
N LEU A 214 3.14 -7.70 -6.82
CA LEU A 214 1.68 -7.82 -6.73
C LEU A 214 1.05 -8.02 -8.11
N TYR A 215 1.48 -7.26 -9.11
CA TYR A 215 1.08 -7.44 -10.52
C TYR A 215 1.40 -8.86 -11.01
N SER A 216 2.65 -9.33 -10.82
CA SER A 216 3.07 -10.67 -11.23
C SER A 216 2.25 -11.78 -10.57
N TYR A 217 1.90 -11.62 -9.29
CA TYR A 217 1.05 -12.57 -8.58
C TYR A 217 -0.30 -12.75 -9.27
N PHE A 218 -0.95 -11.64 -9.62
CA PHE A 218 -2.27 -11.67 -10.27
C PHE A 218 -2.22 -12.11 -11.73
N VAL A 219 -1.13 -11.82 -12.45
CA VAL A 219 -0.92 -12.39 -13.79
C VAL A 219 -0.88 -13.91 -13.72
N ILE A 220 -0.02 -14.47 -12.85
CA ILE A 220 0.21 -15.92 -12.77
C ILE A 220 -1.01 -16.66 -12.21
N ASN A 221 -1.63 -16.12 -11.16
CA ASN A 221 -2.69 -16.82 -10.43
C ASN A 221 -4.11 -16.47 -10.87
N GLY A 222 -4.30 -15.36 -11.56
CA GLY A 222 -5.61 -14.87 -11.99
C GLY A 222 -5.75 -14.81 -13.51
N LEU A 223 -4.99 -13.90 -14.13
CA LEU A 223 -5.14 -13.57 -15.55
C LEU A 223 -4.85 -14.78 -16.46
N MET A 224 -3.73 -15.47 -16.24
CA MET A 224 -3.36 -16.68 -17.01
C MET A 224 -4.33 -17.86 -16.77
N LYS A 225 -5.11 -17.81 -15.69
CA LYS A 225 -6.12 -18.83 -15.35
C LYS A 225 -7.54 -18.40 -15.72
N ASN A 226 -7.71 -17.25 -16.37
CA ASN A 226 -9.00 -16.67 -16.75
C ASN A 226 -9.99 -16.46 -15.58
N THR A 227 -9.50 -16.32 -14.35
CA THR A 227 -10.34 -16.02 -13.18
C THR A 227 -10.35 -14.51 -12.87
N VAL A 228 -9.34 -13.79 -13.36
CA VAL A 228 -9.26 -12.32 -13.35
C VAL A 228 -9.38 -11.81 -14.79
N GLY A 229 -10.24 -10.82 -15.02
CA GLY A 229 -10.48 -10.28 -16.37
C GLY A 229 -9.38 -9.35 -16.89
N ASP A 230 -8.97 -8.37 -16.07
CA ASP A 230 -7.92 -7.40 -16.44
C ASP A 230 -7.11 -6.93 -15.21
N ILE A 231 -5.91 -6.41 -15.45
CA ILE A 231 -5.06 -5.80 -14.42
C ILE A 231 -4.55 -4.46 -14.94
N THR A 232 -4.88 -3.37 -14.25
CA THR A 232 -4.55 -2.01 -14.67
C THR A 232 -3.78 -1.24 -13.60
N PHE A 233 -3.02 -0.23 -14.04
CA PHE A 233 -2.36 0.71 -13.14
C PHE A 233 -3.11 2.04 -13.09
N PHE A 234 -3.48 2.46 -11.89
CA PHE A 234 -4.26 3.65 -11.66
C PHE A 234 -3.39 4.86 -11.28
N ASN A 235 -3.73 6.02 -11.84
CA ASN A 235 -3.09 7.27 -11.44
C ASN A 235 -3.71 7.78 -10.14
N ALA A 236 -2.96 7.71 -9.05
CA ALA A 236 -3.36 8.14 -7.71
C ALA A 236 -3.96 9.57 -7.65
N GLY A 237 -3.59 10.46 -8.57
CA GLY A 237 -4.11 11.83 -8.65
C GLY A 237 -5.59 11.91 -9.04
N LYS A 238 -6.16 10.88 -9.66
CA LYS A 238 -7.54 10.88 -10.16
C LYS A 238 -8.59 10.39 -9.16
N LYS A 239 -8.19 9.74 -8.06
CA LYS A 239 -9.12 9.07 -7.13
C LYS A 239 -10.25 9.98 -6.62
N LEU A 240 -9.99 11.27 -6.41
CA LEU A 240 -10.99 12.21 -5.90
C LEU A 240 -12.10 12.53 -6.92
N GLU A 241 -11.89 12.21 -8.20
CA GLU A 241 -12.91 12.30 -9.26
C GLU A 241 -14.02 11.25 -9.08
N ALA A 242 -13.82 10.23 -8.24
CA ALA A 242 -14.85 9.26 -7.89
C ALA A 242 -16.06 9.87 -7.19
N PHE A 243 -15.84 10.93 -6.42
CA PHE A 243 -16.90 11.62 -5.70
C PHE A 243 -17.59 12.59 -6.64
N THR A 244 -18.87 12.35 -6.92
CA THR A 244 -19.69 13.21 -7.79
C THR A 244 -20.50 14.27 -7.03
N GLY A 245 -20.44 14.23 -5.69
CA GLY A 245 -21.09 15.21 -4.82
C GLY A 245 -20.37 16.55 -4.79
N ASN A 246 -20.74 17.40 -3.83
CA ASN A 246 -20.19 18.75 -3.73
C ASN A 246 -18.75 18.74 -3.18
N HIS A 247 -17.72 18.89 -4.04
CA HIS A 247 -16.32 19.00 -3.61
C HIS A 247 -16.01 20.21 -2.71
N GLN A 248 -16.89 21.22 -2.65
CA GLN A 248 -16.68 22.40 -1.81
C GLN A 248 -16.59 22.03 -0.33
N ILE A 249 -17.26 20.96 0.12
CA ILE A 249 -17.21 20.49 1.50
C ILE A 249 -15.77 20.22 1.98
N ALA A 250 -14.91 19.73 1.09
CA ALA A 250 -13.51 19.47 1.40
C ALA A 250 -12.69 20.76 1.44
N LYS A 251 -12.96 21.71 0.54
CA LYS A 251 -12.30 23.02 0.52
C LYS A 251 -12.64 23.82 1.78
N ASP A 252 -13.90 23.81 2.20
CA ASP A 252 -14.34 24.51 3.41
C ASP A 252 -13.69 23.90 4.65
N LYS A 253 -13.63 22.57 4.72
CA LYS A 253 -13.10 21.86 5.87
C LYS A 253 -11.57 21.85 5.94
N PHE A 254 -10.88 21.81 4.80
CA PHE A 254 -9.43 21.55 4.75
C PHE A 254 -8.63 22.61 4.00
N GLY A 255 -9.24 23.62 3.38
CA GLY A 255 -8.54 24.64 2.60
C GLY A 255 -7.55 25.49 3.39
N HIS A 256 -7.68 25.52 4.72
CA HIS A 256 -6.72 26.16 5.62
C HIS A 256 -5.40 25.37 5.78
N ILE A 257 -5.34 24.10 5.37
CA ILE A 257 -4.16 23.24 5.51
C ILE A 257 -3.14 23.57 4.42
N LYS A 258 -1.94 24.03 4.78
CA LYS A 258 -0.92 24.42 3.77
C LYS A 258 -0.42 23.31 2.85
N SER A 259 -0.41 22.06 3.32
CA SER A 259 0.10 20.92 2.54
C SER A 259 -1.00 20.36 1.66
N GLU A 260 -0.84 20.49 0.34
CA GLU A 260 -1.76 19.93 -0.65
C GLU A 260 -1.89 18.41 -0.49
N TYR A 261 -0.78 17.69 -0.31
CA TYR A 261 -0.80 16.25 -0.04
C TYR A 261 -1.68 15.89 1.17
N LYS A 262 -1.56 16.65 2.27
CA LYS A 262 -2.39 16.44 3.46
C LYS A 262 -3.86 16.80 3.22
N GLN A 263 -4.14 17.83 2.40
CA GLN A 263 -5.50 18.13 1.98
C GLN A 263 -6.09 16.96 1.18
N THR A 264 -5.40 16.48 0.15
CA THR A 264 -5.83 15.33 -0.67
C THR A 264 -6.14 14.11 0.21
N LYS A 265 -5.23 13.77 1.13
CA LYS A 265 -5.40 12.66 2.09
C LYS A 265 -6.67 12.80 2.92
N ASN A 266 -6.91 13.99 3.46
CA ASN A 266 -8.11 14.26 4.25
C ASN A 266 -9.40 14.26 3.41
N SER A 267 -9.33 14.81 2.18
CA SER A 267 -10.43 14.83 1.22
C SER A 267 -10.83 13.42 0.79
N SER A 268 -9.87 12.52 0.55
CA SER A 268 -10.15 11.11 0.25
C SER A 268 -11.02 10.48 1.35
N VAL A 269 -10.60 10.63 2.61
CA VAL A 269 -11.34 10.06 3.76
C VAL A 269 -12.73 10.68 3.87
N LEU A 270 -12.85 12.00 3.69
CA LEU A 270 -14.14 12.69 3.74
C LEU A 270 -15.08 12.18 2.65
N PHE A 271 -14.65 12.20 1.39
CA PHE A 271 -15.48 11.78 0.27
C PHE A 271 -15.86 10.31 0.36
N CYS A 272 -14.94 9.44 0.76
CA CYS A 272 -15.24 8.03 1.00
C CYS A 272 -16.35 7.88 2.05
N LYS A 273 -16.27 8.59 3.18
CA LYS A 273 -17.32 8.56 4.22
C LYS A 273 -18.66 9.05 3.69
N GLU A 274 -18.67 10.15 2.94
CA GLU A 274 -19.90 10.68 2.34
C GLU A 274 -20.54 9.70 1.36
N MET A 275 -19.76 8.88 0.64
CA MET A 275 -20.29 7.89 -0.30
C MET A 275 -20.85 6.64 0.38
N ILE A 276 -20.37 6.28 1.58
CA ILE A 276 -20.74 5.01 2.24
C ILE A 276 -21.67 5.18 3.45
N LYS A 277 -21.90 6.42 3.92
CA LYS A 277 -22.63 6.70 5.17
C LYS A 277 -24.08 6.20 5.18
N ASP A 278 -24.79 6.28 4.06
CA ASP A 278 -26.24 6.04 4.05
C ASP A 278 -26.59 4.58 3.81
N ASN A 279 -25.79 3.87 3.00
CA ASN A 279 -26.13 2.50 2.55
C ASN A 279 -25.15 1.43 3.04
N GLN A 280 -24.03 1.81 3.68
CA GLN A 280 -22.95 0.89 4.05
C GLN A 280 -22.40 1.17 5.45
N GLN A 281 -23.31 1.33 6.42
CA GLN A 281 -23.00 1.75 7.79
C GLN A 281 -21.95 0.88 8.50
N GLN A 282 -21.89 -0.43 8.22
CA GLN A 282 -20.86 -1.31 8.76
C GLN A 282 -19.45 -0.88 8.32
N TRP A 283 -19.29 -0.51 7.05
CA TRP A 283 -18.01 -0.08 6.47
C TRP A 283 -17.66 1.34 6.87
N HIS A 284 -18.67 2.20 7.00
CA HIS A 284 -18.50 3.52 7.61
C HIS A 284 -17.96 3.41 9.05
N THR A 285 -18.55 2.51 9.84
CA THR A 285 -18.11 2.25 11.23
C THR A 285 -16.70 1.66 11.27
N TYR A 286 -16.44 0.66 10.42
CA TYR A 286 -15.11 0.05 10.26
C TYR A 286 -14.05 1.11 9.92
N LEU A 287 -14.26 1.91 8.87
CA LEU A 287 -13.31 2.94 8.44
C LEU A 287 -12.99 3.93 9.56
N ASN A 288 -14.01 4.37 10.32
CA ASN A 288 -13.82 5.30 11.44
C ASN A 288 -12.96 4.71 12.57
N ALA A 289 -12.97 3.39 12.75
CA ALA A 289 -12.15 2.70 13.75
C ALA A 289 -10.71 2.45 13.29
N GLN A 290 -10.41 2.54 11.99
CA GLN A 290 -9.08 2.24 11.48
C GLN A 290 -8.09 3.40 11.69
N PRO A 291 -6.82 3.12 12.02
CA PRO A 291 -5.78 4.15 12.12
C PRO A 291 -5.33 4.67 10.75
N LYS A 292 -5.49 3.86 9.70
CA LYS A 292 -5.06 4.11 8.32
C LYS A 292 -6.27 4.34 7.41
N GLN A 293 -7.11 5.30 7.80
CA GLN A 293 -8.35 5.61 7.07
C GLN A 293 -8.07 6.07 5.64
N ASP A 294 -6.95 6.77 5.42
CA ASP A 294 -6.60 7.28 4.10
C ASP A 294 -6.23 6.18 3.12
N ASP A 295 -5.35 5.24 3.50
CA ASP A 295 -4.97 4.12 2.63
C ASP A 295 -6.22 3.32 2.22
N LEU A 296 -7.14 3.09 3.17
CA LEU A 296 -8.41 2.43 2.92
C LEU A 296 -9.32 3.25 2.00
N ALA A 297 -9.52 4.54 2.29
CA ALA A 297 -10.37 5.42 1.48
C ALA A 297 -9.87 5.52 0.03
N ASP A 298 -8.55 5.60 -0.16
CA ASP A 298 -7.92 5.68 -1.48
C ASP A 298 -8.26 4.43 -2.32
N THR A 299 -8.25 3.22 -1.73
CA THR A 299 -8.64 2.00 -2.44
C THR A 299 -10.11 2.01 -2.89
N PHE A 300 -11.04 2.41 -2.01
CA PHE A 300 -12.46 2.49 -2.39
C PHE A 300 -12.70 3.51 -3.51
N LEU A 301 -12.16 4.73 -3.36
CA LEU A 301 -12.31 5.78 -4.37
C LEU A 301 -11.66 5.40 -5.70
N MET A 302 -10.52 4.72 -5.68
CA MET A 302 -9.86 4.22 -6.88
C MET A 302 -10.73 3.21 -7.65
N ASN A 303 -11.41 2.30 -6.94
CA ASN A 303 -12.40 1.39 -7.53
C ASN A 303 -13.53 2.18 -8.21
N CYS A 304 -14.17 3.10 -7.48
CA CYS A 304 -15.28 3.90 -8.00
C CYS A 304 -14.87 4.74 -9.22
N CYS A 305 -13.71 5.41 -9.17
CA CYS A 305 -13.20 6.19 -10.30
C CYS A 305 -12.93 5.30 -11.52
N TYR A 306 -12.27 4.14 -11.35
CA TYR A 306 -12.03 3.22 -12.45
C TYR A 306 -13.34 2.75 -13.12
N VAL A 307 -14.34 2.40 -12.30
CA VAL A 307 -15.65 1.97 -12.81
C VAL A 307 -16.31 3.09 -13.63
N ASN A 308 -16.38 4.31 -13.07
CA ASN A 308 -16.98 5.47 -13.74
C ASN A 308 -16.25 5.85 -15.04
N ASP A 309 -14.92 5.98 -14.99
CA ASP A 309 -14.17 6.63 -16.06
C ASP A 309 -13.63 5.69 -17.11
N THR A 310 -13.42 4.42 -16.77
CA THR A 310 -12.80 3.46 -17.68
C THR A 310 -13.80 2.40 -18.07
N TYR A 311 -14.38 1.72 -17.08
CA TYR A 311 -15.22 0.55 -17.33
C TYR A 311 -16.52 0.91 -18.07
N LEU A 312 -17.29 1.85 -17.54
CA LEU A 312 -18.58 2.24 -18.13
C LEU A 312 -18.41 2.90 -19.50
N LYS A 313 -17.40 3.77 -19.67
CA LYS A 313 -17.10 4.41 -20.97
C LYS A 313 -16.69 3.37 -22.04
N ASN A 314 -15.95 2.33 -21.65
CA ASN A 314 -15.61 1.25 -22.57
C ASN A 314 -16.84 0.44 -22.98
N ILE A 315 -17.74 0.10 -22.04
CA ILE A 315 -19.01 -0.56 -22.34
C ILE A 315 -19.86 0.27 -23.29
N GLU A 316 -20.02 1.57 -23.03
CA GLU A 316 -20.78 2.45 -23.91
C GLU A 316 -20.18 2.49 -25.32
N THR A 317 -18.86 2.56 -25.41
CA THR A 317 -18.16 2.57 -26.70
C THR A 317 -18.40 1.28 -27.48
N ILE A 318 -18.36 0.12 -26.81
CA ILE A 318 -18.66 -1.18 -27.42
C ILE A 318 -20.11 -1.24 -27.89
N LYS A 319 -21.07 -0.85 -27.05
CA LYS A 319 -22.50 -0.81 -27.41
C LYS A 319 -22.77 0.09 -28.61
N ARG A 320 -22.14 1.28 -28.66
CA ARG A 320 -22.26 2.20 -29.81
C ARG A 320 -21.71 1.58 -31.09
N LYS A 321 -20.58 0.86 -31.04
CA LYS A 321 -20.01 0.15 -32.19
C LYS A 321 -20.91 -1.00 -32.67
N GLN A 322 -21.47 -1.78 -31.75
CA GLN A 322 -22.41 -2.86 -32.07
C GLN A 322 -23.66 -2.31 -32.75
N LEU A 323 -24.29 -1.29 -32.16
CA LEU A 323 -25.47 -0.63 -32.72
C LEU A 323 -25.20 -0.03 -34.12
N ALA A 324 -24.01 0.56 -34.33
CA ALA A 324 -23.62 1.06 -35.63
C ALA A 324 -23.48 -0.05 -36.69
N SER A 325 -22.94 -1.22 -36.32
CA SER A 325 -22.86 -2.40 -37.18
C SER A 325 -24.25 -2.93 -37.55
N GLU A 326 -25.14 -3.08 -36.57
CA GLU A 326 -26.51 -3.56 -36.77
C GLU A 326 -27.30 -2.62 -37.71
N LYS A 327 -27.20 -1.30 -37.51
CA LYS A 327 -27.81 -0.31 -38.40
C LYS A 327 -27.28 -0.40 -39.83
N ARG A 328 -26.00 -0.72 -40.01
CA ARG A 328 -25.40 -0.90 -41.34
C ARG A 328 -25.97 -2.15 -42.03
N LEU A 329 -26.00 -3.29 -41.34
CA LEU A 329 -26.60 -4.53 -41.84
C LEU A 329 -28.07 -4.31 -42.25
N LEU A 330 -28.86 -3.67 -41.40
CA LEU A 330 -30.27 -3.40 -41.67
C LEU A 330 -30.47 -2.50 -42.91
N LYS A 331 -29.56 -1.52 -43.11
CA LYS A 331 -29.58 -0.64 -44.30
C LYS A 331 -29.24 -1.42 -45.57
N GLU A 332 -28.26 -2.32 -45.52
CA GLU A 332 -27.88 -3.18 -46.64
C GLU A 332 -29.02 -4.13 -47.04
N GLU A 333 -29.69 -4.76 -46.06
CA GLU A 333 -30.89 -5.58 -46.29
C GLU A 333 -32.05 -4.77 -46.86
N THR A 334 -32.31 -3.58 -46.34
CA THR A 334 -33.38 -2.70 -46.85
C THR A 334 -33.14 -2.32 -48.30
N ILE A 335 -31.89 -2.05 -48.69
CA ILE A 335 -31.53 -1.75 -50.08
C ILE A 335 -31.76 -2.97 -50.97
N LYS A 336 -31.40 -4.17 -50.51
CA LYS A 336 -31.60 -5.43 -51.24
C LYS A 336 -33.10 -5.68 -51.47
N LEU A 337 -33.92 -5.57 -50.42
CA LEU A 337 -35.37 -5.71 -50.50
C LEU A 337 -36.00 -4.71 -51.48
N LYS A 338 -35.60 -3.42 -51.42
CA LYS A 338 -36.09 -2.40 -52.37
C LYS A 338 -35.78 -2.77 -53.83
N LYS A 339 -34.59 -3.31 -54.11
CA LYS A 339 -34.22 -3.77 -55.45
C LYS A 339 -35.07 -4.96 -55.91
N GLU A 340 -35.28 -5.94 -55.04
CA GLU A 340 -36.15 -7.10 -55.32
C GLU A 340 -37.60 -6.68 -55.57
N THR A 341 -38.15 -5.79 -54.73
CA THR A 341 -39.51 -5.26 -54.91
C THR A 341 -39.64 -4.50 -56.22
N LYS A 342 -38.63 -3.71 -56.61
CA LYS A 342 -38.63 -3.00 -57.90
C LYS A 342 -38.65 -3.99 -59.06
N LYS A 343 -37.82 -5.04 -59.01
CA LYS A 343 -37.77 -6.09 -60.04
C LYS A 343 -39.09 -6.85 -60.17
N LEU A 344 -39.74 -7.18 -59.05
CA LEU A 344 -41.08 -7.81 -59.03
C LEU A 344 -42.15 -6.89 -59.64
N LYS A 345 -42.14 -5.59 -59.33
CA LYS A 345 -43.06 -4.62 -59.93
C LYS A 345 -42.89 -4.53 -61.45
N GLU A 346 -41.65 -4.47 -61.92
CA GLU A 346 -41.34 -4.46 -63.37
C GLU A 346 -41.79 -5.76 -64.06
N GLN A 347 -41.64 -6.92 -63.41
CA GLN A 347 -42.13 -8.20 -63.93
C GLN A 347 -43.66 -8.26 -64.00
N ASN A 348 -44.37 -7.82 -62.96
CA ASN A 348 -45.82 -7.77 -62.95
C ASN A 348 -46.38 -6.81 -64.02
N GLN A 349 -45.74 -5.66 -64.21
CA GLN A 349 -46.18 -4.70 -65.23
C GLN A 349 -46.04 -5.26 -66.65
N LYS A 350 -44.99 -6.04 -66.91
CA LYS A 350 -44.83 -6.76 -68.19
C LYS A 350 -45.89 -7.84 -68.39
N LEU A 351 -46.24 -8.60 -67.35
CA LEU A 351 -47.30 -9.62 -67.41
C LEU A 351 -48.66 -8.99 -67.77
N ILE A 352 -49.03 -7.89 -67.12
CA ILE A 352 -50.29 -7.16 -67.39
C ILE A 352 -50.33 -6.69 -68.86
N SER A 353 -49.25 -6.10 -69.36
CA SER A 353 -49.20 -5.65 -70.76
C SER A 353 -49.34 -6.77 -71.79
N VAL A 354 -48.89 -7.99 -71.47
CA VAL A 354 -49.02 -9.16 -72.35
C VAL A 354 -50.46 -9.67 -72.37
N ASP A 355 -51.15 -9.67 -71.22
CA ASP A 355 -52.57 -10.04 -71.16
C ASP A 355 -53.46 -9.02 -71.89
N ASP A 356 -53.20 -7.73 -71.76
CA ASP A 356 -53.94 -6.69 -72.50
C ASP A 356 -53.78 -6.84 -74.02
N THR A 357 -52.59 -7.23 -74.49
CA THR A 357 -52.33 -7.46 -75.92
C THR A 357 -53.07 -8.69 -76.44
N LYS A 358 -53.12 -9.78 -75.65
CA LYS A 358 -53.89 -10.99 -75.98
C LYS A 358 -55.41 -10.75 -75.97
N ILE A 359 -55.91 -9.92 -75.06
CA ILE A 359 -57.33 -9.55 -75.01
C ILE A 359 -57.73 -8.75 -76.26
N LEU A 360 -56.87 -7.82 -76.71
CA LEU A 360 -57.06 -7.07 -77.95
C LEU A 360 -57.10 -7.99 -79.18
N GLU A 361 -56.21 -8.97 -79.27
CA GLU A 361 -56.19 -9.96 -80.37
C GLU A 361 -57.42 -10.88 -80.39
N ILE A 362 -57.99 -11.21 -79.22
CA ILE A 362 -59.23 -12.00 -79.12
C ILE A 362 -60.46 -11.16 -79.47
N SER A 363 -60.44 -9.85 -79.26
CA SER A 363 -61.56 -8.94 -79.58
C SER A 363 -61.64 -8.50 -81.06
N GLN A 364 -60.62 -8.81 -81.86
CA GLN A 364 -60.52 -8.46 -83.29
C GLN A 364 -60.76 -9.65 -84.24
N ASN A 365 -61.05 -10.83 -83.70
CA ASN A 365 -61.63 -11.96 -84.42
C ASN A 365 -63.08 -12.15 -83.97
#